data_AF-A0A3B0PIS8-F1
#
_entry.id   AF-A0A3B0PIS8-F1
#
_cell.length_a   1.000
_cell.length_b   1.000
_cell.length_c   1.000
_cell.angle_alpha   90.00
_cell.angle_beta   90.00
_cell.angle_gamma   90.00
#
_symmetry.space_group_name_H-M   'P 1'
#
loop_
_entity.id
_entity.type
_entity.pdbx_description
1 polymer ?
#
loop_
_entity_poly.entity_id
_entity_poly.type
_entity_poly.pdbx_seq_one_letter_code
_entity_poly.pdbx_strand_id
1 'polypeptide(L)'
;MILKISFRISKEISERLYMKQKRINIAIDGPSGVGKTIMAKMLAKELNYKFISSGNIYRAIAYNAIQKNIDLENESEINNAW
;
A
#
# COMPACT_ATOMS: atom_id res chain seq x y z
N MET A 1 -33.67 -6.92 -32.88
CA MET A 1 -32.59 -7.89 -32.61
C MET A 1 -31.21 -7.21 -32.62
N ILE A 2 -30.89 -6.39 -33.63
CA ILE A 2 -29.61 -5.69 -33.80
C ILE A 2 -29.23 -4.78 -32.60
N LEU A 3 -30.15 -3.93 -32.12
CA LEU A 3 -29.88 -3.06 -30.94
C LEU A 3 -29.54 -3.83 -29.65
N LYS A 4 -30.16 -5.01 -29.44
CA LYS A 4 -29.86 -5.85 -28.26
C LYS A 4 -28.45 -6.45 -28.33
N ILE A 5 -27.97 -6.74 -29.54
CA ILE A 5 -26.61 -7.26 -29.77
C ILE A 5 -25.59 -6.14 -29.53
N SER A 6 -25.80 -4.94 -30.08
CA SER A 6 -24.92 -3.79 -29.84
C SER A 6 -24.82 -3.43 -28.36
N PHE A 7 -25.93 -3.41 -27.62
CA PHE A 7 -25.89 -3.13 -26.17
C PHE A 7 -25.10 -4.18 -25.38
N ARG A 8 -25.22 -5.46 -25.78
CA ARG A 8 -24.47 -6.55 -25.14
C ARG A 8 -22.97 -6.44 -25.41
N ILE A 9 -22.57 -6.11 -26.63
CA ILE A 9 -21.17 -5.88 -26.99
C ILE A 9 -20.59 -4.67 -26.25
N SER A 10 -21.34 -3.55 -26.16
CA SER A 10 -20.89 -2.36 -25.42
C SER A 10 -20.66 -2.64 -23.94
N LYS A 11 -21.53 -3.44 -23.31
CA LYS A 11 -21.39 -3.84 -21.91
C LYS A 11 -20.17 -4.75 -21.70
N GLU A 12 -19.98 -5.74 -22.57
CA GLU A 12 -18.87 -6.69 -22.52
C GLU A 12 -17.51 -6.01 -22.79
N ILE A 13 -17.47 -4.99 -23.66
CA ILE A 13 -16.29 -4.14 -23.89
C ILE A 13 -15.99 -3.26 -22.67
N SER A 14 -17.01 -2.61 -22.08
CA SER A 14 -16.84 -1.84 -20.83
C SER A 14 -16.30 -2.72 -19.70
N GLU A 15 -16.84 -3.93 -19.56
CA GLU A 15 -16.40 -4.90 -18.56
C GLU A 15 -14.95 -5.37 -18.82
N ARG A 16 -14.56 -5.64 -20.07
CA ARG A 16 -13.16 -5.96 -20.43
C ARG A 16 -12.19 -4.80 -20.19
N LEU A 17 -12.62 -3.56 -20.48
CA LEU A 17 -11.83 -2.35 -20.23
C LEU A 17 -11.66 -2.11 -18.72
N TYR A 18 -12.70 -2.38 -17.92
CA TYR A 18 -12.66 -2.32 -16.46
C TYR A 18 -11.77 -3.42 -15.85
N MET A 19 -11.75 -4.61 -16.45
CA MET A 19 -11.00 -5.79 -15.96
C MET A 19 -9.49 -5.75 -16.22
N LYS A 20 -8.97 -4.81 -17.01
CA LYS A 20 -7.54 -4.78 -17.38
C LYS A 20 -6.73 -3.66 -16.68
N GLN A 21 -7.15 -3.22 -15.50
CA GLN A 21 -6.37 -2.27 -14.71
C GLN A 21 -5.37 -3.01 -13.79
N LYS A 22 -4.10 -3.03 -14.18
CA LYS A 22 -3.00 -3.56 -13.38
C LYS A 22 -2.91 -2.77 -12.07
N ARG A 23 -3.06 -3.43 -10.93
CA ARG A 23 -2.87 -2.79 -9.62
C ARG A 23 -1.41 -2.32 -9.49
N ILE A 24 -1.23 -1.04 -9.22
CA ILE A 24 0.09 -0.39 -9.03
C ILE A 24 0.41 -0.19 -7.56
N ASN A 25 1.67 -0.22 -7.16
CA ASN A 25 2.08 0.21 -5.83
C ASN A 25 2.32 1.72 -5.83
N ILE A 26 1.82 2.42 -4.82
CA ILE A 26 1.95 3.88 -4.69
C ILE A 26 2.84 4.17 -3.48
N ALA A 27 3.97 4.82 -3.70
CA ALA A 27 4.85 5.35 -2.66
C ALA A 27 4.55 6.84 -2.42
N ILE A 28 4.58 7.28 -1.16
CA ILE A 28 4.28 8.67 -0.75
C ILE A 28 5.37 9.14 0.23
N ASP A 29 6.28 9.98 -0.27
CA ASP A 29 7.49 10.40 0.43
C ASP A 29 7.54 11.90 0.75
N GLY A 30 8.46 12.28 1.64
CA GLY A 30 8.83 13.67 1.95
C GLY A 30 9.16 13.88 3.43
N PRO A 31 9.21 15.14 3.91
CA PRO A 31 9.59 15.46 5.29
C PRO A 31 8.55 15.06 6.35
N SER A 32 9.00 14.87 7.60
CA SER A 32 8.11 14.57 8.73
C SER A 32 7.09 15.70 8.97
N GLY A 33 5.93 15.37 9.54
CA GLY A 33 4.92 16.37 9.95
C GLY A 33 3.99 16.89 8.85
N VAL A 34 4.27 16.68 7.56
CA VAL A 34 3.43 17.22 6.46
C VAL A 34 2.14 16.44 6.17
N GLY A 35 1.75 15.49 7.02
CA GLY A 35 0.47 14.77 6.88
C GLY A 35 0.46 13.58 5.91
N LYS A 36 1.61 13.06 5.47
CA LYS A 36 1.72 11.91 4.55
C LYS A 36 0.85 10.72 4.93
N THR A 37 0.92 10.28 6.19
CA THR A 37 0.16 9.12 6.66
C THR A 37 -1.34 9.35 6.56
N ILE A 38 -1.81 10.57 6.80
CA ILE A 38 -3.22 10.92 6.69
C ILE A 38 -3.65 10.86 5.23
N MET A 39 -2.91 11.55 4.35
CA MET A 39 -3.21 11.56 2.91
C MET A 39 -3.13 10.17 2.28
N ALA A 40 -2.13 9.37 2.65
CA ALA A 40 -1.98 7.99 2.17
C ALA A 40 -3.13 7.09 2.61
N LYS A 41 -3.61 7.22 3.85
CA LYS A 41 -4.79 6.48 4.33
C LYS A 41 -6.06 6.89 3.60
N MET A 42 -6.25 8.20 3.37
CA MET A 42 -7.40 8.72 2.63
C MET A 42 -7.38 8.22 1.17
N LEU A 43 -6.23 8.32 0.50
CA LEU A 43 -6.05 7.83 -0.87
C LEU A 43 -6.27 6.31 -0.95
N ALA A 44 -5.73 5.55 0.00
CA ALA A 44 -5.91 4.11 0.04
C ALA A 44 -7.39 3.72 0.20
N LYS A 45 -8.14 4.45 1.05
CA LYS A 45 -9.58 4.24 1.21
C LYS A 45 -10.35 4.54 -0.09
N GLU A 46 -10.05 5.67 -0.73
CA GLU A 46 -10.73 6.10 -1.96
C GLU A 46 -10.48 5.14 -3.13
N LEU A 47 -9.25 4.66 -3.28
CA LEU A 47 -8.87 3.78 -4.38
C LEU A 47 -9.10 2.29 -4.09
N ASN A 48 -9.58 1.93 -2.89
CA ASN A 48 -9.66 0.54 -2.42
C ASN A 48 -8.31 -0.20 -2.41
N TYR A 49 -7.29 0.48 -1.90
CA TYR A 49 -5.93 -0.02 -1.70
C TYR A 49 -5.65 -0.34 -0.24
N LYS A 50 -4.69 -1.24 -0.01
CA LYS A 50 -4.13 -1.46 1.33
C LYS A 50 -3.12 -0.36 1.63
N PHE A 51 -3.25 0.27 2.79
CA PHE A 51 -2.26 1.20 3.32
C PHE A 51 -1.19 0.45 4.11
N ILE A 52 0.08 0.74 3.85
CA ILE A 52 1.23 0.26 4.63
C ILE A 52 2.06 1.47 5.10
N SER A 53 2.49 1.45 6.37
CA SER A 53 3.34 2.50 6.93
C SER A 53 4.74 1.95 7.20
N SER A 54 5.70 2.30 6.33
CA SER A 54 7.12 1.99 6.54
C SER A 54 7.61 2.52 7.88
N GLY A 55 7.29 3.77 8.23
CA GLY A 55 7.71 4.38 9.49
C GLY A 55 7.21 3.64 10.75
N ASN A 56 6.01 3.05 10.72
CA ASN A 56 5.53 2.24 11.86
C ASN A 56 6.29 0.92 11.97
N ILE A 57 6.63 0.28 10.84
CA ILE A 57 7.42 -0.95 10.81
C ILE A 57 8.82 -0.68 11.39
N TYR A 58 9.52 0.34 10.90
CA TYR A 58 10.84 0.70 11.42
C TYR A 58 10.81 1.04 12.91
N ARG A 59 9.79 1.77 13.39
CA ARG A 59 9.64 2.06 14.83
C ARG A 59 9.37 0.81 15.66
N ALA A 60 8.59 -0.14 15.16
CA ALA A 60 8.33 -1.39 15.86
C ALA A 60 9.61 -2.22 16.02
N ILE A 61 10.41 -2.32 14.95
CA ILE A 61 11.71 -3.02 14.98
C ILE A 61 12.66 -2.34 15.97
N ALA A 62 12.82 -1.01 15.88
CA ALA A 62 13.67 -0.26 16.79
C ALA A 62 13.22 -0.39 18.26
N TYR A 63 11.91 -0.32 18.51
CA TYR A 63 11.35 -0.53 19.83
C TYR A 63 11.68 -1.93 20.38
N ASN A 64 11.50 -2.98 19.57
CA ASN A 64 11.82 -4.36 19.96
C ASN A 64 13.32 -4.54 20.27
N ALA A 65 14.21 -3.94 19.47
CA ALA A 65 15.66 -3.97 19.72
C ALA A 65 16.02 -3.30 21.05
N ILE A 66 15.45 -2.13 21.34
CA ILE A 66 15.64 -1.42 22.61
C ILE A 66 15.11 -2.26 23.79
N GLN A 67 13.91 -2.84 23.66
CA GLN A 67 13.32 -3.65 24.74
C GLN A 67 14.13 -4.92 25.04
N LYS A 68 14.78 -5.50 24.03
CA LYS A 68 15.64 -6.69 24.16
C LYS A 68 17.10 -6.35 24.49
N ASN A 69 17.44 -5.06 24.63
CA ASN A 69 18.80 -4.57 24.85
C ASN A 69 19.80 -5.10 23.82
N ILE A 70 19.37 -5.19 22.55
CA ILE A 70 20.19 -5.64 21.43
C ILE A 70 21.17 -4.53 21.05
N ASP A 71 22.39 -4.90 20.69
CA ASP A 71 23.36 -3.97 20.11
C ASP A 71 22.83 -3.44 18.76
N LEU A 72 22.59 -2.13 18.70
CA LEU A 72 22.00 -1.47 17.53
C LEU A 72 22.96 -1.46 16.32
N GLU A 73 24.25 -1.72 16.54
CA GLU A 73 25.25 -1.86 15.47
C GLU A 73 25.34 -3.32 14.97
N ASN A 74 24.70 -4.27 15.64
CA ASN A 74 24.69 -5.68 15.24
C ASN A 74 23.45 -6.02 14.41
N GLU A 75 23.57 -5.84 13.09
CA GLU A 75 22.50 -6.11 12.12
C GLU A 75 21.96 -7.55 12.23
N SER A 76 22.82 -8.55 12.47
CA SER A 76 22.41 -9.95 12.56
C SER A 76 21.50 -10.19 13.76
N GLU A 77 21.83 -9.63 14.93
CA GLU A 77 20.99 -9.76 16.12
C GLU A 77 19.64 -9.06 15.96
N ILE A 78 19.63 -7.87 15.34
CA ILE A 78 18.37 -7.17 15.02
C ILE A 78 17.51 -8.02 14.07
N ASN A 79 18.11 -8.62 13.04
CA ASN A 79 17.43 -9.46 12.06
C ASN A 79 16.90 -10.77 12.65
N ASN A 80 17.51 -11.32 13.70
CA ASN A 80 17.04 -12.54 14.36
C ASN A 80 15.96 -12.27 15.43
N ALA A 81 15.76 -11.01 15.80
CA ALA A 81 14.89 -10.63 16.90
C ALA A 81 13.48 -10.19 16.48
N TRP A 82 13.22 -10.03 15.17
CA TRP A 82 11.93 -9.63 14.60
C TRP A 82 11.07 -10.81 14.14
#